data_AF-A0A2V6A2E2-F1
#
_entry.id   AF-A0A2V6A2E2-F1
#
_cell.length_a   1.000
_cell.length_b   1.000
_cell.length_c   1.000
_cell.angle_alpha   90.00
_cell.angle_beta   90.00
_cell.angle_gamma   90.00
#
_symmetry.space_group_name_H-M   'P 1'
#
loop_
_entity.id
_entity.type
_entity.pdbx_description
1 polymer ?
#
loop_
_entity_poly.entity_id
_entity_poly.type
_entity_poly.pdbx_seq_one_letter_code
_entity_poly.pdbx_strand_id
1 'polypeptide(L)'
;MTKNHFIATSVFAISALILSSCDTPVGQGAGWGAATGAIIGGAATGHVRGAAIGAAAGAAAGALMGAAIEEDQAARYGPPPPGGYPYARWAGTPGSYYSPYTGRAYDLRGVPPGGLTRDVDTGQLFRRP
;
A
#
# COMPACT_ATOMS: atom_id res chain seq x y z
N MET A 1 5.94 -16.32 32.61
CA MET A 1 5.16 -15.30 31.88
C MET A 1 5.53 -15.17 30.39
N THR A 2 6.40 -16.01 29.82
CA THR A 2 6.93 -15.85 28.44
C THR A 2 6.11 -16.54 27.34
N LYS A 3 5.29 -17.54 27.66
CA LYS A 3 4.49 -18.30 26.67
C LYS A 3 3.39 -17.46 26.00
N ASN A 4 2.68 -16.61 26.76
CA ASN A 4 1.60 -15.78 26.20
C ASN A 4 2.12 -14.70 25.25
N HIS A 5 3.32 -14.17 25.48
CA HIS A 5 3.95 -13.23 24.57
C HIS A 5 4.33 -13.88 23.24
N PHE A 6 4.83 -15.12 23.27
CA PHE A 6 5.16 -15.88 22.06
C PHE A 6 3.92 -16.24 21.22
N ILE A 7 2.80 -16.56 21.87
CA ILE A 7 1.55 -16.84 21.17
C ILE A 7 0.98 -15.55 20.56
N ALA A 8 1.00 -14.44 21.29
CA ALA A 8 0.50 -13.16 20.80
C ALA A 8 1.33 -12.65 19.60
N THR A 9 2.66 -12.75 19.65
CA THR A 9 3.53 -12.36 18.54
C THR A 9 3.35 -13.28 17.33
N SER A 10 3.19 -14.59 17.55
CA SER A 10 2.95 -15.55 16.48
C SER A 10 1.60 -15.33 15.78
N VAL A 11 0.52 -15.11 16.55
CA VAL A 11 -0.83 -14.82 15.98
C VAL A 11 -0.85 -13.48 15.24
N PHE A 12 -0.16 -12.47 15.75
CA PHE A 12 -0.01 -11.18 15.08
C PHE A 12 0.78 -11.31 13.77
N ALA A 13 1.90 -12.06 13.80
CA ALA A 13 2.70 -12.33 12.61
C ALA A 13 1.92 -13.12 11.56
N ILE A 14 1.17 -14.16 11.96
CA ILE A 14 0.34 -14.96 11.07
C ILE A 14 -0.78 -14.11 10.45
N SER A 15 -1.41 -13.21 11.22
CA SER A 15 -2.42 -12.29 10.69
C SER A 15 -1.82 -11.29 9.70
N ALA A 16 -0.64 -10.75 9.98
CA ALA A 16 0.06 -9.85 9.06
C ALA A 16 0.46 -10.53 7.74
N LEU A 17 0.82 -11.82 7.78
CA LEU A 17 1.12 -12.62 6.59
C LEU A 17 -0.12 -12.87 5.71
N ILE A 18 -1.29 -13.08 6.33
CA ILE A 18 -2.55 -13.29 5.60
C ILE A 18 -3.05 -11.97 4.98
N LEU A 19 -2.95 -10.84 5.71
CA LEU A 19 -3.34 -9.52 5.17
C LEU A 19 -2.39 -9.03 4.05
N SER A 20 -1.10 -9.38 4.10
CA SER A 20 -0.14 -9.02 3.05
C SER A 20 -0.37 -9.75 1.72
N SER A 21 -1.17 -10.82 1.69
CA SER A 21 -1.48 -11.54 0.44
C SER A 21 -2.49 -10.81 -0.46
N CYS A 22 -3.20 -9.80 0.07
CA CYS A 22 -3.99 -8.87 -0.73
C CYS A 22 -3.31 -7.50 -0.65
N ASP A 23 -2.47 -7.19 -1.64
CA ASP A 23 -1.72 -5.93 -1.78
C ASP A 23 -2.69 -4.76 -2.07
N THR A 24 -3.54 -4.48 -1.09
CA THR A 24 -4.60 -3.50 -1.12
C THR A 24 -4.20 -2.33 -0.24
N PRO A 25 -4.44 -1.08 -0.68
CA PRO A 25 -4.17 0.11 0.13
C PRO A 25 -4.88 0.04 1.50
N VAL A 26 -6.07 -0.56 1.53
CA VAL A 26 -6.88 -0.85 2.72
C VAL A 26 -6.15 -1.75 3.70
N GLY A 27 -5.61 -2.88 3.24
CA GLY A 27 -4.93 -3.86 4.09
C GLY A 27 -3.64 -3.31 4.71
N GLN A 28 -2.86 -2.55 3.92
CA GLN A 28 -1.64 -1.90 4.43
C GLN A 28 -1.95 -0.81 5.45
N GLY A 29 -2.95 0.04 5.19
CA GLY A 29 -3.40 1.08 6.12
C GLY A 29 -3.92 0.48 7.42
N ALA A 30 -4.78 -0.55 7.33
CA ALA A 30 -5.32 -1.25 8.50
C ALA A 30 -4.23 -1.96 9.31
N GLY A 31 -3.25 -2.59 8.65
CA GLY A 31 -2.14 -3.28 9.31
C GLY A 31 -1.24 -2.34 10.11
N TRP A 32 -0.80 -1.24 9.49
CA TRP A 32 0.00 -0.21 10.18
C TRP A 32 -0.80 0.49 11.28
N GLY A 33 -2.06 0.83 11.00
CA GLY A 33 -2.96 1.42 12.00
C GLY A 33 -3.17 0.50 13.20
N ALA A 34 -3.37 -0.79 12.99
CA ALA A 34 -3.52 -1.78 14.06
C ALA A 34 -2.24 -1.90 14.90
N ALA A 35 -1.07 -1.99 14.24
CA ALA A 35 0.21 -2.10 14.93
C ALA A 35 0.49 -0.87 15.81
N THR A 36 0.37 0.33 15.23
CA THR A 36 0.59 1.59 15.94
C THR A 36 -0.42 1.78 17.06
N GLY A 37 -1.70 1.50 16.78
CA GLY A 37 -2.77 1.59 17.76
C GLY A 37 -2.58 0.62 18.93
N ALA A 38 -2.10 -0.60 18.68
CA ALA A 38 -1.81 -1.57 19.72
C ALA A 38 -0.69 -1.12 20.65
N ILE A 39 0.38 -0.53 20.09
CA ILE A 39 1.52 -0.02 20.85
C ILE A 39 1.07 1.14 21.74
N ILE A 40 0.35 2.12 21.17
CA ILE A 40 -0.13 3.30 21.90
C ILE A 40 -1.13 2.87 22.98
N GLY A 41 -2.10 2.04 22.63
CA GLY A 41 -3.12 1.57 23.57
C GLY A 41 -2.54 0.71 24.70
N GLY A 42 -1.53 -0.12 24.39
CA GLY A 42 -0.82 -0.92 25.39
C GLY A 42 0.05 -0.07 26.32
N ALA A 43 0.75 0.93 25.78
CA ALA A 43 1.60 1.84 26.55
C ALA A 43 0.77 2.78 27.44
N ALA A 44 -0.35 3.29 26.94
CA ALA A 44 -1.20 4.24 27.65
C ALA A 44 -1.98 3.60 28.80
N THR A 45 -2.45 2.35 28.64
CA THR A 45 -3.28 1.70 29.68
C THR A 45 -2.55 0.64 30.48
N GLY A 46 -1.34 0.21 30.07
CA GLY A 46 -0.58 -0.85 30.73
C GLY A 46 -1.23 -2.24 30.69
N HIS A 47 -2.24 -2.44 29.84
CA HIS A 47 -3.03 -3.68 29.79
C HIS A 47 -3.32 -4.11 28.36
N VAL A 48 -3.41 -5.43 28.15
CA VAL A 48 -3.70 -6.06 26.84
C VAL A 48 -5.03 -5.57 26.24
N ARG A 49 -5.99 -5.17 27.10
CA ARG A 49 -7.25 -4.57 26.66
C ARG A 49 -7.05 -3.22 25.94
N GLY A 50 -6.18 -2.35 26.44
CA GLY A 50 -5.89 -1.08 25.76
C GLY A 50 -5.20 -1.30 24.43
N ALA A 51 -4.28 -2.28 24.36
CA ALA A 51 -3.67 -2.69 23.11
C ALA A 51 -4.70 -3.22 22.10
N ALA A 52 -5.67 -4.03 22.53
CA ALA A 52 -6.72 -4.54 21.65
C ALA A 52 -7.67 -3.43 21.14
N ILE A 53 -8.05 -2.49 22.02
CA ILE A 53 -8.90 -1.34 21.64
C ILE A 53 -8.17 -0.42 20.67
N GLY A 54 -6.90 -0.11 20.97
CA GLY A 54 -6.06 0.71 20.10
C GLY A 54 -5.81 0.03 18.75
N ALA A 55 -5.57 -1.28 18.73
CA ALA A 55 -5.45 -2.06 17.50
C ALA A 55 -6.73 -2.01 16.66
N ALA A 56 -7.90 -2.21 17.28
CA ALA A 56 -9.17 -2.18 16.57
C ALA A 56 -9.49 -0.79 16.00
N ALA A 57 -9.28 0.27 16.79
CA ALA A 57 -9.50 1.64 16.35
C ALA A 57 -8.52 2.05 15.24
N GLY A 58 -7.24 1.71 15.40
CA GLY A 58 -6.22 1.98 14.39
C GLY A 58 -6.43 1.18 13.10
N ALA A 59 -6.86 -0.08 13.20
CA ALA A 59 -7.24 -0.89 12.05
C ALA A 59 -8.42 -0.29 11.29
N ALA A 60 -9.47 0.11 12.01
CA ALA A 60 -10.65 0.72 11.41
C ALA A 60 -10.31 2.04 10.71
N ALA A 61 -9.53 2.92 11.37
CA ALA A 61 -9.09 4.18 10.77
C ALA A 61 -8.21 3.95 9.54
N GLY A 62 -7.25 3.02 9.64
CA GLY A 62 -6.36 2.66 8.53
C GLY A 62 -7.11 2.03 7.34
N ALA A 63 -8.11 1.19 7.62
CA ALA A 63 -8.97 0.60 6.59
C ALA A 63 -9.81 1.67 5.87
N LEU A 64 -10.44 2.58 6.62
CA LEU A 64 -11.23 3.68 6.06
C LEU A 64 -10.36 4.59 5.19
N MET A 65 -9.16 4.94 5.64
CA MET A 65 -8.24 5.77 4.85
C MET A 65 -7.78 5.05 3.59
N GLY A 66 -7.43 3.76 3.68
CA GLY A 66 -7.07 2.98 2.50
C GLY A 66 -8.23 2.85 1.51
N ALA A 67 -9.47 2.73 1.99
CA ALA A 67 -10.66 2.66 1.15
C ALA A 67 -10.93 4.02 0.46
N ALA A 68 -10.79 5.12 1.20
CA ALA A 68 -10.93 6.46 0.64
C ALA A 68 -9.86 6.77 -0.42
N ILE A 69 -8.62 6.29 -0.21
CA ILE A 69 -7.54 6.42 -1.20
C ILE A 69 -7.86 5.58 -2.45
N GLU A 70 -8.35 4.36 -2.27
CA GLU A 70 -8.74 3.50 -3.40
C GLU A 70 -9.90 4.11 -4.20
N GLU A 71 -10.91 4.66 -3.54
CA GLU A 71 -12.00 5.38 -4.21
C GLU A 71 -11.52 6.65 -4.92
N ASP A 72 -10.67 7.46 -4.29
CA ASP A 72 -10.07 8.64 -4.94
C ASP A 72 -9.23 8.25 -6.16
N GLN A 73 -8.48 7.15 -6.06
CA GLN A 73 -7.70 6.62 -7.18
C GLN A 73 -8.60 6.09 -8.29
N ALA A 74 -9.66 5.35 -7.96
CA ALA A 74 -10.62 4.85 -8.94
C ALA A 74 -11.35 6.01 -9.64
N ALA A 75 -11.70 7.07 -8.91
CA ALA A 75 -12.34 8.27 -9.45
C ALA A 75 -11.40 9.09 -10.33
N ARG A 76 -10.10 9.18 -9.99
CA ARG A 76 -9.10 9.96 -10.73
C ARG A 76 -8.47 9.24 -11.91
N TYR A 77 -8.25 7.93 -11.80
CA TYR A 77 -7.44 7.16 -12.74
C TYR A 77 -8.19 6.00 -13.40
N GLY A 78 -9.41 5.68 -12.93
CA GLY A 78 -10.15 4.50 -13.33
C GLY A 78 -9.70 3.24 -12.58
N PRO A 79 -10.51 2.17 -12.59
CA PRO A 79 -10.16 0.92 -11.94
C PRO A 79 -8.87 0.34 -12.54
N PRO A 80 -7.95 -0.21 -11.72
CA PRO A 80 -6.72 -0.81 -12.22
C PRO A 80 -7.06 -1.94 -13.21
N PRO A 81 -6.44 -1.97 -14.41
CA PRO A 81 -6.74 -2.98 -15.40
C PRO A 81 -6.39 -4.39 -14.88
N PRO A 82 -7.22 -5.41 -15.16
CA PRO A 82 -6.92 -6.80 -14.81
C PRO A 82 -5.63 -7.23 -15.53
N GLY A 83 -4.52 -7.33 -14.80
CA GLY A 83 -3.18 -7.54 -15.35
C GLY A 83 -2.15 -6.48 -14.93
N GLY A 84 -2.58 -5.41 -14.25
CA GLY A 84 -1.71 -4.35 -13.75
C GLY A 84 -1.28 -3.35 -14.83
N TYR A 85 -0.48 -2.38 -14.43
CA TYR A 85 -0.02 -1.33 -15.32
C TYR A 85 1.12 -1.83 -16.22
N PRO A 86 1.07 -1.58 -17.54
CA PRO A 86 2.12 -1.96 -18.47
C PRO A 86 3.43 -1.25 -18.15
N TYR A 87 4.55 -1.93 -18.41
CA TYR A 87 5.88 -1.35 -18.24
C TYR A 87 6.24 -0.42 -19.39
N ALA A 88 6.93 0.68 -19.06
CA ALA A 88 7.51 1.59 -20.03
C ALA A 88 8.67 0.91 -20.77
N ARG A 89 8.82 1.22 -22.06
CA ARG A 89 9.90 0.66 -22.89
C ARG A 89 11.12 1.57 -22.83
N TRP A 90 12.33 1.03 -22.75
CA TRP A 90 13.54 1.86 -22.75
C TRP A 90 13.67 2.68 -24.04
N ALA A 91 13.97 3.99 -23.90
CA ALA A 91 13.89 4.93 -25.02
C ALA A 91 15.22 5.26 -25.70
N GLY A 92 16.30 4.52 -25.42
CA GLY A 92 17.62 4.82 -26.00
C GLY A 92 18.45 5.80 -25.16
N THR A 93 17.81 6.62 -24.33
CA THR A 93 18.47 7.62 -23.47
C THR A 93 18.41 7.19 -22.00
N PRO A 94 19.50 7.32 -21.22
CA PRO A 94 19.51 6.98 -19.80
C PRO A 94 18.37 7.68 -19.04
N GLY A 95 17.51 6.87 -18.42
CA GLY A 95 16.37 7.35 -17.64
C GLY A 95 15.17 7.83 -18.45
N SER A 96 15.25 7.84 -19.79
CA SER A 96 14.08 8.09 -20.65
C SER A 96 13.42 6.78 -21.06
N TYR A 97 12.09 6.73 -20.96
CA TYR A 97 11.30 5.56 -21.32
C TYR A 97 10.07 5.97 -22.13
N TYR A 98 9.71 5.17 -23.12
CA TYR A 98 8.52 5.33 -23.93
C TYR A 98 7.29 4.83 -23.18
N SER A 99 6.24 5.66 -23.18
CA SER A 99 4.90 5.27 -22.78
C SER A 99 4.43 4.09 -23.64
N PRO A 100 3.82 3.05 -23.05
CA PRO A 100 3.25 1.93 -23.78
C PRO A 100 1.98 2.29 -24.56
N TYR A 101 1.39 3.47 -24.32
CA TYR A 101 0.13 3.89 -24.93
C TYR A 101 0.35 4.81 -26.12
N THR A 102 1.14 5.87 -25.94
CA THR A 102 1.38 6.89 -26.98
C THR A 102 2.75 6.79 -27.65
N GLY A 103 3.67 6.02 -27.07
CA GLY A 103 5.06 5.98 -27.55
C GLY A 103 5.83 7.27 -27.28
N ARG A 104 5.34 8.18 -26.42
CA ARG A 104 6.09 9.38 -26.01
C ARG A 104 7.18 9.04 -25.01
N ALA A 105 8.35 9.66 -25.17
CA ALA A 105 9.45 9.54 -24.23
C ALA A 105 9.17 10.40 -22.98
N TYR A 106 9.26 9.77 -21.81
CA TYR A 106 9.19 10.39 -20.50
C TYR A 106 10.51 10.19 -19.77
N ASP A 107 11.00 11.24 -19.11
CA ASP A 107 12.14 11.14 -18.21
C ASP A 107 11.68 10.60 -16.85
N LEU A 108 12.01 9.33 -16.58
CA LEU A 108 11.65 8.62 -15.36
C LEU A 108 12.77 8.57 -14.33
N ARG A 109 13.84 9.38 -14.45
CA ARG A 109 14.97 9.37 -13.50
C ARG A 109 14.56 9.58 -12.05
N GLY A 110 13.55 10.43 -11.82
CA GLY A 110 12.99 10.72 -10.50
C GLY A 110 11.98 9.70 -9.97
N VAL A 111 11.59 8.71 -10.79
CA VAL A 111 10.58 7.71 -10.43
C VAL A 111 11.28 6.45 -9.97
N PRO A 112 11.02 5.89 -8.77
CA PRO A 112 11.66 4.66 -8.33
C PRO A 112 11.36 3.48 -9.29
N PRO A 113 12.20 2.41 -9.30
CA PRO A 113 11.93 1.21 -10.09
C PRO A 113 10.57 0.61 -9.70
N GLY A 114 9.73 0.26 -10.67
CA GLY A 114 8.34 -0.16 -10.45
C GLY A 114 7.36 0.96 -10.11
N GLY A 115 7.84 2.20 -9.97
CA GLY A 115 7.02 3.38 -9.75
C GLY A 115 6.10 3.69 -10.92
N LEU A 116 4.92 4.23 -10.61
CA LEU A 116 3.91 4.59 -11.60
C LEU A 116 4.12 6.02 -12.10
N THR A 117 4.01 6.20 -13.40
CA THR A 117 4.04 7.51 -14.06
C THR A 117 2.80 7.65 -14.94
N ARG A 118 2.31 8.88 -15.05
CA ARG A 118 1.13 9.21 -15.84
C ARG A 118 1.53 9.66 -17.24
N ASP A 119 0.88 9.10 -18.25
CA ASP A 119 0.92 9.64 -19.60
C ASP A 119 0.04 10.90 -19.67
N VAL A 120 0.61 12.02 -20.11
CA VAL A 120 -0.07 13.31 -20.20
C VAL A 120 -1.21 13.28 -21.22
N ASP A 121 -1.08 12.48 -22.28
CA ASP A 121 -2.02 12.51 -23.40
C ASP A 121 -3.24 11.62 -23.17
N THR A 122 -3.03 10.40 -22.65
CA THR A 122 -4.12 9.45 -22.37
C THR A 122 -4.60 9.50 -20.93
N GLY A 123 -3.82 10.14 -20.04
CA GLY A 123 -4.06 10.12 -18.60
C GLY A 123 -3.78 8.76 -17.93
N GLN A 124 -3.37 7.75 -18.70
CA GLN A 124 -3.17 6.39 -18.20
C GLN A 124 -1.83 6.24 -17.48
N LEU A 125 -1.82 5.39 -16.47
CA LEU A 125 -0.63 5.08 -15.69
C LEU A 125 0.18 3.95 -16.34
N PHE A 126 1.50 4.04 -16.26
CA PHE A 126 2.46 3.02 -16.69
C PHE A 126 3.58 2.87 -15.67
N ARG A 127 4.22 1.69 -15.62
CA ARG A 127 5.30 1.39 -14.67
C ARG A 127 6.67 1.68 -15.25
N ARG A 128 7.55 2.26 -14.45
CA ARG A 128 8.99 2.25 -14.74
C ARG A 128 9.50 0.81 -14.59
N PRO A 129 10.22 0.26 -15.58
CA PRO A 129 10.86 -1.06 -15.47
C PRO A 129 11.99 -1.06 -14.43
#